data_AF-A0A9P6LZQ0-F1
#
_entry.id   AF-A0A9P6LZQ0-F1
#
_cell.length_a   1.000
_cell.length_b   1.000
_cell.length_c   1.000
_cell.angle_alpha   90.00
_cell.angle_beta   90.00
_cell.angle_gamma   90.00
#
_symmetry.space_group_name_H-M   'P 1'
#
loop_
_entity.id
_entity.type
_entity.pdbx_description
1 polymer ?
#
loop_
_entity_poly.entity_id
_entity_poly.type
_entity_poly.pdbx_seq_one_letter_code
_entity_poly.pdbx_strand_id
1 'polypeptide(L)'
;MPQYYLKRLGGATKVVCESYTQMLVDSEFLRDLHADGDTAPGVQYLMIVSRLLRSYKMPELGNDSTEELVTPYTNGFLRSHSSNVQNQVLKDWCPVDVSEHVLIQVDLGVTAPFPRSAWSLTNAPL
;
A
#
# COMPACT_ATOMS: atom_id res chain seq x y z
N MET A 1 4.17 -12.65 25.46
CA MET A 1 4.41 -12.31 24.04
C MET A 1 3.88 -10.89 23.82
N PRO A 2 4.64 -9.98 23.19
CA PRO A 2 4.35 -8.54 23.17
C PRO A 2 3.12 -8.22 22.32
N GLN A 3 2.35 -7.21 22.73
CA GLN A 3 1.02 -6.90 22.22
C GLN A 3 1.03 -5.80 21.16
N TYR A 4 0.96 -6.17 19.89
CA TYR A 4 0.62 -5.23 18.81
C TYR A 4 -0.70 -5.57 18.11
N TYR A 5 -1.39 -6.61 18.57
CA TYR A 5 -2.80 -6.82 18.25
C TYR A 5 -3.62 -5.77 19.01
N LEU A 6 -4.18 -4.79 18.29
CA LEU A 6 -5.30 -4.00 18.81
C LEU A 6 -6.45 -4.99 19.08
N LYS A 7 -6.51 -5.47 20.33
CA LYS A 7 -7.64 -6.22 20.87
C LYS A 7 -8.90 -5.42 20.54
N ARG A 8 -9.90 -6.10 19.99
CA ARG A 8 -11.28 -5.64 19.92
C ARG A 8 -11.71 -5.25 21.34
N LEU A 9 -11.53 -3.99 21.71
CA LEU A 9 -11.97 -3.45 22.98
C LEU A 9 -13.49 -3.32 22.90
N GLY A 10 -14.16 -4.37 23.35
CA GLY A 10 -15.58 -4.30 23.65
C GLY A 10 -15.82 -3.15 24.62
N GLY A 11 -16.60 -2.18 24.15
CA GLY A 11 -17.27 -1.18 24.99
C GLY A 11 -16.36 -0.21 25.74
N ALA A 12 -15.68 0.70 25.01
CA ALA A 12 -15.38 2.08 25.41
C ALA A 12 -14.27 2.66 24.52
N THR A 13 -14.58 3.07 23.30
CA THR A 13 -13.63 3.78 22.43
C THR A 13 -14.22 5.12 21.99
N LYS A 14 -14.35 6.03 22.96
CA LYS A 14 -14.47 7.46 22.67
C LYS A 14 -13.04 8.01 22.74
N VAL A 15 -12.51 8.44 21.59
CA VAL A 15 -11.13 8.91 21.35
C VAL A 15 -10.07 7.81 21.13
N VAL A 16 -10.35 6.91 20.19
CA VAL A 16 -9.30 6.41 19.28
C VAL A 16 -9.67 7.00 17.93
N CYS A 17 -8.72 7.64 17.23
CA CYS A 17 -9.03 8.26 15.93
C CYS A 17 -9.75 7.25 15.03
N GLU A 18 -10.96 7.61 14.59
CA GLU A 18 -11.90 6.69 13.93
C GLU A 18 -11.27 6.02 12.71
N SER A 19 -10.43 6.78 12.00
CA SER A 19 -9.66 6.30 10.85
C SER A 19 -8.78 5.08 11.15
N TYR A 20 -8.18 4.98 12.34
CA TYR A 20 -7.37 3.80 12.68
C TYR A 20 -8.19 2.52 12.64
N THR A 21 -9.40 2.56 13.20
CA THR A 21 -10.29 1.39 13.22
C THR A 21 -10.89 1.09 11.84
N GLN A 22 -11.09 2.12 11.03
CA GLN A 22 -11.59 1.98 9.67
C GLN A 22 -10.54 1.40 8.72
N MET A 23 -9.24 1.64 8.94
CA MET A 23 -8.15 1.12 8.09
C MET A 23 -7.71 -0.32 8.43
N LEU A 24 -8.27 -0.93 9.48
CA LEU A 24 -7.99 -2.32 9.81
C LEU A 24 -8.61 -3.26 8.77
N VAL A 25 -7.90 -4.36 8.47
CA VAL A 25 -8.44 -5.45 7.65
C VAL A 25 -9.79 -5.93 8.20
N ASP A 26 -10.72 -6.23 7.31
CA ASP A 26 -12.09 -6.67 7.60
C ASP A 26 -12.98 -5.65 8.37
N SER A 27 -12.57 -4.37 8.46
CA SER A 27 -13.45 -3.33 8.99
C SER A 27 -14.72 -3.20 8.15
N GLU A 28 -15.82 -2.79 8.78
CA GLU A 28 -17.08 -2.50 8.09
C GLU A 28 -16.87 -1.43 7.01
N PHE A 29 -16.07 -0.41 7.31
CA PHE A 29 -15.70 0.64 6.37
C PHE A 29 -15.00 0.09 5.11
N LEU A 30 -13.97 -0.76 5.23
CA LEU A 30 -13.29 -1.31 4.06
C LEU A 30 -14.18 -2.29 3.29
N ARG A 31 -15.05 -3.03 3.98
CA ARG A 31 -16.03 -3.91 3.32
C ARG A 31 -17.00 -3.11 2.45
N ASP A 32 -17.52 -2.01 2.98
CA ASP A 32 -18.44 -1.14 2.26
C ASP A 32 -17.72 -0.40 1.13
N LEU A 33 -16.53 0.14 1.38
CA LEU A 33 -15.71 0.82 0.37
C LEU A 33 -15.39 -0.08 -0.83
N HIS A 34 -15.14 -1.37 -0.60
CA HIS A 34 -14.74 -2.32 -1.62
C HIS A 34 -15.92 -3.12 -2.22
N ALA A 35 -17.16 -2.83 -1.83
CA ALA A 35 -18.35 -3.60 -2.22
C ALA A 35 -18.61 -3.54 -3.73
N ASP A 36 -18.42 -2.37 -4.34
CA ASP A 36 -18.64 -2.12 -5.78
C ASP A 36 -17.36 -2.30 -6.63
N GLY A 37 -16.28 -2.78 -6.00
CA GLY A 37 -14.96 -2.91 -6.59
C GLY A 37 -14.09 -1.67 -6.41
N ASP A 38 -12.85 -1.75 -6.92
CA ASP A 38 -11.76 -0.85 -6.51
C ASP A 38 -11.55 0.29 -7.52
N THR A 39 -12.36 0.35 -8.57
CA THR A 39 -12.17 1.25 -9.71
C THR A 39 -13.49 1.83 -10.21
N ALA A 40 -13.48 3.11 -10.59
CA ALA A 40 -14.59 3.80 -11.23
C ALA A 40 -14.41 3.85 -12.76
N PRO A 41 -15.51 3.86 -13.55
CA PRO A 41 -15.44 4.01 -15.00
C PRO A 41 -14.76 5.32 -15.42
N GLY A 42 -13.90 5.26 -16.44
CA GLY A 42 -13.24 6.43 -17.03
C GLY A 42 -12.01 6.97 -16.29
N VAL A 43 -11.61 6.35 -15.17
CA VAL A 43 -10.44 6.76 -14.37
C VAL A 43 -9.24 5.86 -14.67
N GLN A 44 -8.06 6.47 -14.81
CA GLN A 44 -6.79 5.76 -14.89
C GLN A 44 -6.15 5.71 -13.49
N TYR A 45 -5.72 4.53 -13.08
CA TYR A 45 -5.16 4.27 -11.76
C TYR A 45 -3.71 3.81 -11.87
N LEU A 46 -2.85 4.43 -11.08
CA LEU A 46 -1.46 4.01 -10.89
C LEU A 46 -1.19 3.92 -9.39
N MET A 47 -0.93 2.71 -8.93
CA MET A 47 -0.53 2.43 -7.57
C MET A 47 0.97 2.18 -7.55
N ILE A 48 1.70 2.94 -6.74
CA ILE A 48 3.12 2.71 -6.50
C ILE A 48 3.28 2.38 -5.03
N VAL A 49 3.80 1.21 -4.76
CA VAL A 49 4.06 0.72 -3.39
C VAL A 49 5.55 0.52 -3.21
N SER A 50 6.05 0.78 -2.00
CA SER A 50 7.39 0.31 -1.64
C SER A 50 7.29 -1.11 -1.05
N ARG A 51 8.44 -1.73 -0.89
CA ARG A 51 8.62 -3.02 -0.23
C ARG A 51 9.96 -3.00 0.47
N LEU A 52 10.02 -2.83 1.78
CA LEU A 52 11.26 -2.79 2.55
C LEU A 52 12.21 -3.96 2.23
N LEU A 53 13.51 -3.64 2.23
CA LEU A 53 14.56 -4.65 2.13
C LEU A 53 14.64 -5.44 3.45
N ARG A 54 14.80 -6.77 3.34
CA ARG A 54 14.81 -7.79 4.43
C ARG A 54 15.74 -7.50 5.64
N SER A 55 16.54 -6.44 5.61
CA SER A 55 17.47 -6.07 6.69
C SER A 55 16.79 -5.40 7.88
N TYR A 56 15.60 -4.79 7.71
CA TYR A 56 14.76 -4.37 8.83
C TYR A 56 13.82 -5.53 9.21
N LYS A 57 14.43 -6.61 9.69
CA LYS A 57 13.72 -7.83 10.05
C LYS A 57 13.08 -7.62 11.42
N MET A 58 11.79 -7.27 11.46
CA MET A 58 10.98 -7.57 12.62
C MET A 58 10.78 -9.10 12.63
N PRO A 59 11.46 -9.86 13.51
CA PRO A 59 11.50 -11.32 13.41
C PRO A 59 10.13 -11.99 13.56
N GLU A 60 9.15 -11.25 14.05
CA GLU A 60 7.79 -11.70 14.34
C GLU A 60 6.86 -11.66 13.10
N LEU A 61 7.25 -11.04 11.97
CA LEU A 61 6.35 -10.76 10.82
C LEU A 61 6.51 -11.68 9.59
N GLY A 62 7.29 -12.76 9.68
CA GLY A 62 7.44 -13.71 8.56
C GLY A 62 8.31 -13.16 7.42
N ASN A 63 8.68 -14.02 6.44
CA ASN A 63 9.81 -13.74 5.55
C ASN A 63 9.48 -12.98 4.25
N ASP A 64 8.20 -12.78 3.91
CA ASP A 64 7.78 -12.49 2.52
C ASP A 64 7.03 -11.16 2.30
N SER A 65 7.05 -10.26 3.27
CA SER A 65 6.59 -8.89 3.09
C SER A 65 7.45 -8.00 3.97
N THR A 66 7.67 -6.74 3.66
CA THR A 66 6.95 -5.74 4.44
C THR A 66 7.02 -4.36 3.78
N GLU A 67 5.90 -3.66 3.78
CA GLU A 67 5.88 -2.24 4.11
C GLU A 67 5.82 -2.11 5.64
N GLU A 68 6.21 -0.99 6.24
CA GLU A 68 6.21 -0.87 7.72
C GLU A 68 4.78 -0.89 8.30
N LEU A 69 3.82 -0.24 7.62
CA LEU A 69 2.47 -0.02 8.15
C LEU A 69 1.37 -0.83 7.45
N VAL A 70 1.51 -1.09 6.14
CA VAL A 70 0.48 -1.76 5.33
C VAL A 70 1.02 -3.10 4.85
N THR A 71 0.78 -4.17 5.64
CA THR A 71 1.34 -5.51 5.37
C THR A 71 0.27 -6.54 4.98
N PRO A 72 0.54 -7.38 3.96
CA PRO A 72 1.66 -7.29 3.01
C PRO A 72 1.58 -6.03 2.13
N TYR A 73 2.71 -5.60 1.54
CA TYR A 73 2.77 -4.38 0.70
C TYR A 73 1.78 -4.40 -0.48
N THR A 74 1.39 -5.61 -0.92
CA THR A 74 0.37 -5.82 -1.96
C THR A 74 -1.03 -5.35 -1.54
N ASN A 75 -1.29 -5.09 -0.26
CA ASN A 75 -2.53 -4.45 0.18
C ASN A 75 -2.66 -2.99 -0.34
N GLY A 76 -1.57 -2.39 -0.82
CA GLY A 76 -1.61 -1.10 -1.52
C GLY A 76 -1.99 -1.20 -3.00
N PHE A 77 -2.23 -2.39 -3.54
CA PHE A 77 -2.64 -2.57 -4.94
C PHE A 77 -4.16 -2.62 -5.10
N LEU A 78 -4.63 -2.17 -6.26
CA LEU A 78 -6.02 -2.40 -6.69
C LEU A 78 -6.17 -3.83 -7.20
N ARG A 79 -7.29 -4.49 -6.89
CA ARG A 79 -7.61 -5.87 -7.32
C ARG A 79 -8.04 -5.95 -8.78
N SER A 80 -8.49 -4.83 -9.35
CA SER A 80 -8.92 -4.78 -10.76
C SER A 80 -7.74 -5.04 -11.70
N HIS A 81 -7.92 -5.98 -12.63
CA HIS A 81 -6.96 -6.32 -13.69
C HIS A 81 -7.25 -5.62 -15.02
N SER A 82 -8.07 -4.57 -14.99
CA SER A 82 -8.40 -3.82 -16.20
C SER A 82 -7.19 -3.03 -16.70
N SER A 83 -7.14 -2.77 -18.01
CA SER A 83 -6.01 -2.07 -18.65
C SER A 83 -5.81 -0.62 -18.19
N ASN A 84 -6.78 -0.06 -17.46
CA ASN A 84 -6.69 1.27 -16.84
C ASN A 84 -6.04 1.26 -15.45
N VAL A 85 -5.59 0.11 -14.95
CA VAL A 85 -4.93 -0.05 -13.64
C VAL A 85 -3.48 -0.48 -13.84
N GLN A 86 -2.55 0.20 -13.17
CA GLN A 86 -1.17 -0.21 -13.04
C GLN A 86 -0.74 -0.27 -11.60
N ASN A 87 -0.23 -1.43 -11.19
CA ASN A 87 0.33 -1.68 -9.88
C ASN A 87 1.84 -1.85 -10.05
N GLN A 88 2.64 -0.96 -9.49
CA GLN A 88 4.10 -0.96 -9.60
C GLN A 88 4.77 -1.01 -8.23
N VAL A 89 5.89 -1.73 -8.14
CA VAL A 89 6.75 -1.72 -6.94
C VAL A 89 7.95 -0.81 -7.22
N LEU A 90 8.17 0.19 -6.36
CA LEU A 90 9.27 1.14 -6.47
C LEU A 90 10.63 0.46 -6.71
N LYS A 91 10.86 -0.65 -6.00
CA LYS A 91 12.13 -1.38 -6.05
C LYS A 91 12.37 -2.17 -7.34
N ASP A 92 11.34 -2.41 -8.15
CA ASP A 92 11.52 -3.14 -9.41
C ASP A 92 12.23 -2.27 -10.45
N TRP A 93 12.09 -0.95 -10.35
CA TRP A 93 12.75 0.01 -11.24
C TRP A 93 13.77 0.91 -10.52
N CYS A 94 13.78 0.97 -9.19
CA CYS A 94 14.83 1.58 -8.38
C CYS A 94 15.32 0.61 -7.27
N PRO A 95 16.16 -0.38 -7.59
CA PRO A 95 16.51 -1.45 -6.64
C PRO A 95 17.27 -0.99 -5.38
N VAL A 96 17.94 0.16 -5.47
CA VAL A 96 18.73 0.76 -4.38
C VAL A 96 17.94 1.76 -3.54
N ASP A 97 16.69 2.06 -3.92
CA ASP A 97 15.81 2.87 -3.11
C ASP A 97 15.62 2.22 -1.72
N VAL A 98 15.50 3.03 -0.68
CA VAL A 98 15.27 2.59 0.71
C VAL A 98 14.01 3.22 1.32
N SER A 99 13.21 3.90 0.50
CA SER A 99 11.99 4.57 0.93
C SER A 99 10.99 3.56 1.49
N GLU A 100 10.32 3.92 2.57
CA GLU A 100 9.22 3.18 3.19
C GLU A 100 7.90 3.96 3.05
N HIS A 101 6.86 3.53 3.75
CA HIS A 101 5.51 4.10 3.75
C HIS A 101 5.44 5.63 3.81
N VAL A 102 6.26 6.28 4.64
CA VAL A 102 6.30 7.74 4.79
C VAL A 102 7.23 8.36 3.74
N LEU A 103 8.43 7.82 3.57
CA LEU A 103 9.45 8.39 2.69
C LEU A 103 9.12 8.25 1.20
N ILE A 104 8.33 7.25 0.78
CA ILE A 104 7.91 7.07 -0.63
C ILE A 104 7.18 8.31 -1.17
N GLN A 105 6.51 9.06 -0.30
CA GLN A 105 5.74 10.26 -0.66
C GLN A 105 6.61 11.43 -1.11
N VAL A 106 7.89 11.42 -0.71
CA VAL A 106 8.89 12.45 -1.04
C VAL A 106 10.08 11.88 -1.81
N ASP A 107 10.04 10.60 -2.17
CA ASP A 107 11.07 9.97 -2.98
C ASP A 107 11.15 10.68 -4.35
N LEU A 108 12.36 10.98 -4.81
CA LEU A 108 12.56 11.69 -6.07
C LEU A 108 12.24 10.81 -7.27
N GLY A 109 12.43 9.48 -7.18
CA GLY A 109 11.99 8.57 -8.24
C GLY A 109 10.47 8.58 -8.42
N VAL A 110 9.72 8.83 -7.35
CA VAL A 110 8.25 8.96 -7.36
C VAL A 110 7.77 10.38 -7.67
N THR A 111 8.43 11.42 -7.14
CA THR A 111 7.92 12.80 -7.23
C THR A 111 8.54 13.62 -8.36
N ALA A 112 9.69 13.21 -8.91
CA ALA A 112 10.34 13.96 -9.97
C ALA A 112 9.56 13.85 -11.29
N PRO A 113 9.52 14.92 -12.09
CA PRO A 113 8.87 14.93 -13.41
C PRO A 113 9.59 14.08 -14.48
N PHE A 114 10.53 13.21 -14.10
CA PHE A 114 11.37 12.43 -15.02
C PHE A 114 11.51 10.97 -14.60
N PRO A 115 11.21 9.99 -15.49
CA PRO A 115 10.60 10.10 -16.81
C PRO A 115 9.09 9.85 -16.74
N ARG A 116 8.30 10.66 -17.46
CA ARG A 116 6.86 10.44 -17.70
C ARG A 116 6.52 9.04 -18.24
N SER A 117 7.51 8.27 -18.70
CA SER A 117 7.32 6.89 -19.15
C SER A 117 6.95 5.93 -18.01
N ALA A 118 7.42 6.16 -16.78
CA ALA A 118 7.05 5.34 -15.62
C ALA A 118 5.57 5.53 -15.21
N TRP A 119 5.04 6.73 -15.49
CA TRP A 119 3.66 7.16 -15.23
C TRP A 119 2.73 6.96 -16.42
N SER A 120 3.28 6.57 -17.56
CA SER A 120 2.56 6.42 -18.81
C SER A 120 2.04 5.00 -18.88
N LEU A 121 0.71 4.84 -18.90
CA LEU A 121 0.11 3.51 -18.96
C LEU A 121 0.51 2.69 -20.22
N THR A 122 1.11 3.35 -21.21
CA THR A 122 1.57 2.76 -22.47
C THR A 122 3.03 2.27 -22.48
N ASN A 123 3.82 2.52 -21.44
CA ASN A 123 5.28 2.27 -21.47
C ASN A 123 5.81 1.29 -20.41
N ALA A 124 4.94 0.62 -19.65
CA ALA A 124 5.37 -0.48 -18.77
C ALA A 124 5.58 -1.76 -19.60
N PRO A 125 6.69 -2.49 -19.44
CA PRO A 125 6.90 -3.76 -20.14
C PRO A 125 5.84 -4.78 -19.70
N LEU A 126 5.34 -5.55 -20.66
CA LEU A 126 4.49 -6.73 -20.44
C LEU A 126 5.20 -7.77 -19.56
#